data_AF-A0AAD4YLE7-F1
#
_entry.id   AF-A0AAD4YLE7-F1
#
_cell.length_a   1.000
_cell.length_b   1.000
_cell.length_c   1.000
_cell.angle_alpha   90.00
_cell.angle_beta   90.00
_cell.angle_gamma   90.00
#
_symmetry.space_group_name_H-M   'P 1'
#
loop_
_entity.id
_entity.type
_entity.pdbx_description
1 polymer ?
#
loop_
_entity_poly.entity_id
_entity_poly.type
_entity_poly.pdbx_seq_one_letter_code
_entity_poly.pdbx_strand_id
1 'polypeptide(L)'
;MISSLFRARKPITQIARIVPINPQVSQKLTPIPPSIQSHQNPCAQLPHSQNPSRVLHNCSFSTQSSKFPEYEMPSVTWGVVQGRKEKLVSRVIICDYLKSLGIVPDELESLELPSTVDVMRERVEFLQKLGLSSDDINEYPLMLGCSVRKNMIPVLAYLEKIGIPRSKLGEFVKNYPQVLHASVVVELVPVVKFLRGLDVEKQDIGYVLQKYPELLGYKLEGTMSTSVAYLVSIGVNPRDIGPMVTQYPYFLGMRVGTVIKPFVDLLVSLGLPKKILARMLEKRAYLLGYDLEETVKPNVDCLISFGIRREVLASVVAQYPQILGLPLKAKMSSQQYFFSLKLKIDPEGFARVIEKMPQIVSLHQHVIMKPVEFLLGRGIPSEDVAKMIVKCPQLIALRVELMKNSFYFFKSEMGRPLKELVEFPEYFTYSLESRIKPRYQRLQSKEIRCSLKWFLNCSDQRFEERLQGEYIETETPGPLFCMGGKLELPGNEMVSDEEDESDDEVLYRRTVSL
;
A
#
# COMPACT_ATOMS: atom_id res chain seq x y z
N MET A 1 37.85 3.49 5.73
CA MET A 1 37.47 4.70 6.48
C MET A 1 36.25 5.45 5.89
N ILE A 2 35.44 4.84 5.01
CA ILE A 2 34.23 5.48 4.43
C ILE A 2 32.93 4.89 5.03
N SER A 3 33.00 3.76 5.75
CA SER A 3 31.83 3.14 6.41
C SER A 3 31.30 3.92 7.63
N SER A 4 32.01 4.93 8.13
CA SER A 4 31.62 5.71 9.31
C SER A 4 30.92 7.04 9.01
N LEU A 5 30.80 7.44 7.73
CA LEU A 5 30.07 8.67 7.34
C LEU A 5 28.57 8.46 7.13
N PHE A 6 28.06 7.22 7.22
CA PHE A 6 26.64 6.90 7.10
C PHE A 6 25.80 7.24 8.36
N ARG A 7 26.35 8.01 9.31
CA ARG A 7 25.67 8.34 10.55
C ARG A 7 25.53 9.86 10.68
N ALA A 8 24.29 10.31 10.45
CA ALA A 8 23.66 11.57 10.84
C ALA A 8 23.28 12.50 9.66
N ARG A 9 22.03 12.36 9.19
CA ARG A 9 21.15 13.52 8.92
C ARG A 9 19.72 13.18 9.38
N LYS A 10 19.04 14.20 9.91
CA LYS A 10 17.68 14.18 10.47
C LYS A 10 16.64 13.69 9.42
N PRO A 11 15.49 13.12 9.85
CA PRO A 11 14.44 12.75 8.91
C PRO A 11 13.99 13.99 8.14
N ILE A 12 14.14 13.96 6.82
CA ILE A 12 13.51 14.92 5.94
C ILE A 12 12.02 14.58 5.98
N THR A 13 11.22 15.47 6.58
CA THR A 13 9.76 15.46 6.48
C THR A 13 9.41 15.83 5.03
N GLN A 14 9.45 14.86 4.12
CA GLN A 14 8.97 15.06 2.76
C GLN A 14 7.46 14.78 2.71
N ILE A 15 6.73 15.88 2.57
CA ILE A 15 5.31 15.92 2.19
C ILE A 15 5.17 15.15 0.87
N ALA A 16 4.59 13.96 0.93
CA ALA A 16 4.27 13.16 -0.24
C ALA A 16 3.19 13.86 -1.08
N ARG A 17 3.60 14.52 -2.17
CA ARG A 17 2.68 14.96 -3.23
C ARG A 17 2.24 13.73 -4.03
N ILE A 18 0.99 13.34 -3.83
CA ILE A 18 0.33 12.27 -4.58
C ILE A 18 0.00 12.80 -5.99
N VAL A 19 0.59 12.19 -7.03
CA VAL A 19 0.20 12.37 -8.44
C VAL A 19 -0.51 11.09 -8.91
N PRO A 20 -1.69 11.18 -9.55
CA PRO A 20 -2.50 10.01 -9.92
C PRO A 20 -1.99 9.30 -11.19
N ILE A 21 -1.98 7.97 -11.15
CA ILE A 21 -1.60 7.06 -12.25
C ILE A 21 -2.87 6.70 -13.05
N ASN A 22 -2.80 6.85 -14.39
CA ASN A 22 -3.83 6.41 -15.33
C ASN A 22 -3.28 5.19 -16.13
N PRO A 23 -3.99 4.05 -16.23
CA PRO A 23 -3.49 2.86 -16.91
C PRO A 23 -4.07 2.75 -18.33
N GLN A 24 -3.24 2.40 -19.34
CA GLN A 24 -3.56 1.50 -20.47
C GLN A 24 -2.29 1.31 -21.32
N VAL A 25 -1.90 0.06 -21.64
CA VAL A 25 -1.59 -0.45 -22.99
C VAL A 25 -1.40 -1.97 -22.93
N SER A 26 -2.08 -2.67 -23.83
CA SER A 26 -2.08 -4.11 -24.05
C SER A 26 -0.91 -4.62 -24.91
N GLN A 27 -0.64 -5.91 -24.71
CA GLN A 27 0.38 -6.80 -25.26
C GLN A 27 0.39 -6.95 -26.80
N LYS A 28 1.55 -7.37 -27.35
CA LYS A 28 1.64 -8.47 -28.34
C LYS A 28 3.06 -9.07 -28.41
N LEU A 29 3.08 -10.41 -28.45
CA LEU A 29 4.22 -11.34 -28.41
C LEU A 29 4.59 -11.86 -29.82
N THR A 30 5.72 -12.60 -29.86
CA THR A 30 6.18 -13.65 -30.82
C THR A 30 7.39 -13.28 -31.71
N PRO A 31 8.15 -14.26 -32.28
CA PRO A 31 8.95 -15.29 -31.60
C PRO A 31 10.38 -15.49 -32.20
N ILE A 32 11.20 -16.30 -31.51
CA ILE A 32 12.57 -16.77 -31.85
C ILE A 32 12.52 -17.90 -32.92
N PRO A 33 13.58 -18.16 -33.73
CA PRO A 33 14.48 -19.33 -33.51
C PRO A 33 15.94 -19.12 -34.09
N PRO A 34 16.81 -20.15 -34.28
CA PRO A 34 17.64 -20.79 -33.25
C PRO A 34 19.16 -20.97 -33.62
N SER A 35 19.96 -21.36 -32.60
CA SER A 35 21.15 -22.25 -32.57
C SER A 35 22.26 -22.20 -33.64
N ILE A 36 23.54 -22.24 -33.20
CA ILE A 36 24.64 -23.11 -33.72
C ILE A 36 25.72 -23.32 -32.64
N GLN A 37 26.35 -24.49 -32.70
CA GLN A 37 27.20 -25.19 -31.74
C GLN A 37 28.70 -24.83 -31.79
N SER A 38 29.38 -25.21 -30.70
CA SER A 38 30.72 -25.83 -30.58
C SER A 38 31.96 -25.13 -31.11
N HIS A 39 33.01 -25.03 -30.27
CA HIS A 39 34.28 -25.73 -30.50
C HIS A 39 35.14 -25.83 -29.22
N GLN A 40 35.95 -26.88 -29.20
CA GLN A 40 36.76 -27.43 -28.12
C GLN A 40 38.13 -26.71 -27.95
N ASN A 41 38.59 -26.63 -26.69
CA ASN A 41 39.94 -26.89 -26.12
C ASN A 41 41.13 -27.16 -27.07
N PRO A 42 42.40 -26.80 -26.70
CA PRO A 42 43.10 -27.50 -25.61
C PRO A 42 44.13 -26.74 -24.76
N CYS A 43 44.64 -27.51 -23.79
CA CYS A 43 45.44 -27.24 -22.59
C CYS A 43 46.97 -27.16 -22.83
N ALA A 44 47.71 -26.45 -21.95
CA ALA A 44 49.12 -26.70 -21.58
C ALA A 44 49.45 -25.89 -20.30
N GLN A 45 49.56 -26.52 -19.12
CA GLN A 45 50.77 -27.01 -18.42
C GLN A 45 51.66 -25.93 -17.74
N LEU A 46 51.73 -26.05 -16.41
CA LEU A 46 52.64 -25.42 -15.43
C LEU A 46 54.10 -25.92 -15.58
N PRO A 47 55.06 -25.26 -14.92
CA PRO A 47 55.68 -25.95 -13.79
C PRO A 47 56.02 -25.08 -12.55
N HIS A 48 56.20 -25.81 -11.45
CA HIS A 48 56.51 -25.44 -10.07
C HIS A 48 57.99 -25.14 -9.78
N SER A 49 58.23 -24.70 -8.53
CA SER A 49 59.46 -24.81 -7.69
C SER A 49 60.25 -23.50 -7.55
N GLN A 50 60.89 -23.14 -6.43
CA GLN A 50 61.04 -23.69 -5.07
C GLN A 50 61.71 -22.59 -4.21
N ASN A 51 61.39 -22.53 -2.91
CA ASN A 51 62.19 -21.82 -1.88
C ASN A 51 63.48 -22.60 -1.58
N PRO A 52 64.51 -21.93 -1.01
CA PRO A 52 65.05 -22.47 0.24
C PRO A 52 65.45 -21.41 1.28
N SER A 53 65.50 -21.88 2.53
CA SER A 53 65.89 -21.14 3.73
C SER A 53 67.18 -21.70 4.33
N ARG A 54 68.00 -20.80 4.91
CA ARG A 54 68.95 -20.96 6.03
C ARG A 54 70.24 -21.77 5.86
N VAL A 55 71.37 -21.10 6.13
CA VAL A 55 72.51 -21.64 6.88
C VAL A 55 73.05 -20.56 7.83
N LEU A 56 73.26 -20.95 9.10
CA LEU A 56 73.87 -20.19 10.20
C LEU A 56 75.40 -20.31 10.13
N HIS A 57 76.12 -19.22 10.38
CA HIS A 57 77.52 -19.30 10.82
C HIS A 57 77.78 -18.33 11.98
N ASN A 58 78.35 -18.90 13.05
CA ASN A 58 78.91 -18.25 14.22
C ASN A 58 79.98 -17.21 13.84
N CYS A 59 80.00 -16.08 14.55
CA CYS A 59 81.26 -15.41 14.91
C CYS A 59 81.15 -14.67 16.25
N SER A 60 82.21 -14.86 17.02
CA SER A 60 82.61 -14.41 18.36
C SER A 60 82.34 -12.96 18.76
N PHE A 61 81.98 -12.78 20.03
CA PHE A 61 81.90 -11.51 20.75
C PHE A 61 83.28 -10.84 20.88
N SER A 62 83.36 -9.56 20.49
CA SER A 62 84.45 -8.64 20.83
C SER A 62 83.85 -7.37 21.40
N THR A 63 84.27 -7.00 22.60
CA THR A 63 83.84 -5.80 23.33
C THR A 63 84.53 -4.57 22.75
N GLN A 64 83.81 -3.79 21.96
CA GLN A 64 84.17 -2.40 21.67
C GLN A 64 83.01 -1.48 22.01
N SER A 65 83.33 -0.40 22.73
CA SER A 65 82.41 0.65 23.13
C SER A 65 81.82 1.33 21.88
N SER A 66 80.56 1.04 21.55
CA SER A 66 79.80 1.76 20.54
C SER A 66 78.66 2.52 21.21
N LYS A 67 78.64 3.84 21.01
CA LYS A 67 77.58 4.78 21.40
C LYS A 67 76.20 4.17 21.16
N PHE A 68 75.25 4.43 22.06
CA PHE A 68 73.83 4.13 21.85
C PHE A 68 73.41 4.64 20.47
N PRO A 69 72.70 3.83 19.64
CA PRO A 69 72.20 4.32 18.37
C PRO A 69 71.23 5.45 18.65
N GLU A 70 71.57 6.62 18.11
CA GLU A 70 70.69 7.77 18.04
C GLU A 70 69.41 7.32 17.33
N TYR A 71 68.28 7.44 18.02
CA TYR A 71 66.98 7.19 17.42
C TYR A 71 66.74 8.28 16.37
N GLU A 72 67.10 8.01 15.13
CA GLU A 72 66.62 8.82 14.02
C GLU A 72 65.14 8.53 13.83
N MET A 73 64.30 9.54 14.07
CA MET A 73 62.95 9.57 13.51
C MET A 73 63.06 9.20 12.03
N PRO A 74 62.36 8.19 11.51
CA PRO A 74 62.39 7.88 10.09
C PRO A 74 62.00 9.15 9.35
N SER A 75 62.95 9.72 8.61
CA SER A 75 62.73 10.92 7.83
C SER A 75 61.59 10.63 6.86
N VAL A 76 60.56 11.48 6.87
CA VAL A 76 59.50 11.42 5.88
C VAL A 76 60.20 11.58 4.54
N THR A 77 60.30 10.48 3.79
CA THR A 77 61.08 10.43 2.55
C THR A 77 60.61 11.57 1.65
N TRP A 78 61.55 12.28 1.01
CA TRP A 78 61.26 13.42 0.14
C TRP A 78 60.12 13.15 -0.86
N GLY A 79 59.96 11.91 -1.33
CA GLY A 79 58.85 11.46 -2.18
C GLY A 79 57.46 11.55 -1.54
N VAL A 80 57.33 11.40 -0.22
CA VAL A 80 56.06 11.56 0.51
C VAL A 80 55.69 13.04 0.64
N VAL A 81 56.67 13.93 0.83
CA VAL A 81 56.45 15.38 0.88
C VAL A 81 56.12 15.94 -0.50
N GLN A 82 56.84 15.50 -1.54
CA GLN A 82 56.60 15.88 -2.92
C GLN A 82 55.23 15.38 -3.41
N GLY A 83 54.87 14.14 -3.11
CA GLY A 83 53.54 13.60 -3.41
C GLY A 83 52.39 14.30 -2.68
N ARG A 84 52.61 14.87 -1.48
CA ARG A 84 51.61 15.71 -0.79
C ARG A 84 51.42 17.06 -1.48
N LYS A 85 52.51 17.69 -1.92
CA LYS A 85 52.49 18.97 -2.64
C LYS A 85 51.81 18.84 -4.01
N GLU A 86 52.14 17.79 -4.76
CA GLU A 86 51.51 17.48 -6.06
C GLU A 86 50.01 17.19 -5.92
N LYS A 87 49.60 16.45 -4.90
CA LYS A 87 48.18 16.22 -4.59
C LYS A 87 47.42 17.51 -4.29
N LEU A 88 48.03 18.44 -3.57
CA LEU A 88 47.42 19.74 -3.26
C LEU A 88 47.22 20.57 -4.54
N VAL A 89 48.23 20.60 -5.42
CA VAL A 89 48.16 21.29 -6.71
C VAL A 89 47.08 20.68 -7.60
N SER A 90 47.06 19.35 -7.79
CA SER A 90 46.01 18.68 -8.57
C SER A 90 44.61 18.96 -8.03
N ARG A 91 44.46 19.00 -6.70
CA ARG A 91 43.20 19.32 -6.05
C ARG A 91 42.71 20.72 -6.37
N VAL A 92 43.57 21.73 -6.32
CA VAL A 92 43.22 23.12 -6.67
C VAL A 92 42.76 23.20 -8.13
N ILE A 93 43.50 22.60 -9.06
CA ILE A 93 43.15 22.60 -10.49
C ILE A 93 41.79 21.93 -10.73
N ILE A 94 41.52 20.81 -10.04
CA ILE A 94 40.21 20.13 -10.11
C ILE A 94 39.09 21.01 -9.56
N CYS A 95 39.30 21.67 -8.42
CA CYS A 95 38.31 22.57 -7.84
C CYS A 95 38.01 23.76 -8.76
N ASP A 96 39.01 24.35 -9.40
CA ASP A 96 38.82 25.46 -10.35
C ASP A 96 38.08 24.99 -11.60
N TYR A 97 38.40 23.80 -12.11
CA TYR A 97 37.63 23.17 -13.19
C TYR A 97 36.16 22.97 -12.80
N LEU A 98 35.88 22.41 -11.62
CA LEU A 98 34.50 22.21 -11.14
C LEU A 98 33.75 23.55 -11.02
N LYS A 99 34.38 24.57 -10.45
CA LYS A 99 33.82 25.93 -10.36
C LYS A 99 33.49 26.51 -11.74
N SER A 100 34.34 26.27 -12.74
CA SER A 100 34.10 26.72 -14.12
C SER A 100 32.84 26.11 -14.75
N LEU A 101 32.39 24.96 -14.25
CA LEU A 101 31.15 24.28 -14.65
C LEU A 101 29.94 24.60 -13.76
N GLY A 102 30.11 25.51 -12.80
CA GLY A 102 29.10 25.85 -11.79
C GLY A 102 28.96 24.82 -10.67
N ILE A 103 29.92 23.90 -10.50
CA ILE A 103 29.90 22.90 -9.42
C ILE A 103 30.66 23.43 -8.19
N VAL A 104 30.03 23.37 -7.02
CA VAL A 104 30.57 23.85 -5.74
C VAL A 104 31.39 22.74 -5.06
N PRO A 105 32.73 22.88 -4.91
CA PRO A 105 33.58 21.81 -4.44
C PRO A 105 33.75 21.75 -2.90
N ASP A 106 33.11 22.64 -2.14
CA ASP A 106 33.34 22.81 -0.70
C ASP A 106 33.08 21.52 0.10
N GLU A 107 32.04 20.76 -0.25
CA GLU A 107 31.74 19.48 0.41
C GLU A 107 32.72 18.35 0.05
N LEU A 108 33.57 18.55 -0.98
CA LEU A 108 34.55 17.55 -1.42
C LEU A 108 35.85 17.58 -0.62
N GLU A 109 36.04 18.54 0.30
CA GLU A 109 37.27 18.73 1.10
C GLU A 109 37.77 17.46 1.78
N SER A 110 36.84 16.69 2.34
CA SER A 110 37.12 15.43 3.04
C SER A 110 37.34 14.22 2.13
N LEU A 111 37.12 14.37 0.82
CA LEU A 111 37.13 13.28 -0.14
C LEU A 111 38.46 13.21 -0.91
N GLU A 112 38.93 11.99 -1.14
CA GLU A 112 40.03 11.73 -2.06
C GLU A 112 39.57 11.95 -3.49
N LEU A 113 40.00 13.06 -4.08
CA LEU A 113 39.75 13.39 -5.47
C LEU A 113 40.70 12.61 -6.40
N PRO A 114 40.32 12.39 -7.67
CA PRO A 114 41.20 11.79 -8.66
C PRO A 114 42.49 12.62 -8.83
N SER A 115 43.55 11.96 -9.32
CA SER A 115 44.88 12.58 -9.46
C SER A 115 44.98 13.62 -10.58
N THR A 116 44.08 13.59 -11.57
CA THR A 116 44.09 14.47 -12.74
C THR A 116 42.71 15.05 -13.03
N VAL A 117 42.71 16.23 -13.67
CA VAL A 117 41.49 16.91 -14.11
C VAL A 117 40.73 16.10 -15.15
N ASP A 118 41.43 15.39 -16.03
CA ASP A 118 40.80 14.59 -17.09
C ASP A 118 39.91 13.47 -16.53
N VAL A 119 40.33 12.86 -15.42
CA VAL A 119 39.51 11.85 -14.74
C VAL A 119 38.30 12.49 -14.08
N MET A 120 38.42 13.71 -13.55
CA MET A 120 37.26 14.44 -13.04
C MET A 120 36.31 14.83 -14.17
N ARG A 121 36.84 15.29 -15.30
CA ARG A 121 36.09 15.60 -16.52
C ARG A 121 35.31 14.38 -17.00
N GLU A 122 35.94 13.22 -17.08
CA GLU A 122 35.28 11.95 -17.43
C GLU A 122 34.08 11.66 -16.50
N ARG A 123 34.23 11.88 -15.19
CA ARG A 123 33.14 11.68 -14.20
C ARG A 123 31.98 12.65 -14.43
N VAL A 124 32.27 13.94 -14.60
CA VAL A 124 31.24 14.97 -14.81
C VAL A 124 30.51 14.74 -16.13
N GLU A 125 31.24 14.50 -17.23
CA GLU A 125 30.65 14.22 -18.54
C GLU A 125 29.80 12.95 -18.52
N PHE A 126 30.20 11.93 -17.76
CA PHE A 126 29.41 10.71 -17.61
C PHE A 126 28.08 10.98 -16.91
N LEU A 127 28.09 11.75 -15.81
CA LEU A 127 26.87 12.13 -15.08
C LEU A 127 25.96 13.02 -15.93
N GLN A 128 26.53 13.96 -16.69
CA GLN A 128 25.80 14.79 -17.64
C GLN A 128 25.15 13.97 -18.77
N LYS A 129 25.87 12.98 -19.32
CA LYS A 129 25.32 12.01 -20.30
C LYS A 129 24.21 11.14 -19.71
N LEU A 130 24.22 10.89 -18.40
CA LEU A 130 23.15 10.20 -17.70
C LEU A 130 21.91 11.09 -17.50
N GLY A 131 22.03 12.40 -17.70
CA GLY A 131 20.95 13.38 -17.61
C GLY A 131 20.96 14.24 -16.35
N LEU A 132 22.06 14.25 -15.58
CA LEU A 132 22.20 15.10 -14.40
C LEU A 132 22.75 16.47 -14.80
N SER A 133 22.12 17.54 -14.31
CA SER A 133 22.61 18.91 -14.43
C SER A 133 23.69 19.23 -13.39
N SER A 134 24.39 20.35 -13.56
CA SER A 134 25.33 20.84 -12.52
C SER A 134 24.63 21.07 -11.19
N ASP A 135 23.37 21.50 -11.19
CA ASP A 135 22.57 21.70 -9.98
C ASP A 135 22.30 20.37 -9.26
N ASP A 136 21.93 19.32 -10.01
CA ASP A 136 21.73 17.97 -9.43
C ASP A 136 23.04 17.42 -8.81
N ILE A 137 24.19 17.72 -9.43
CA ILE A 137 25.49 17.36 -8.89
C ILE A 137 25.79 18.17 -7.61
N ASN A 138 25.40 19.44 -7.57
CA ASN A 138 25.55 20.29 -6.38
C ASN A 138 24.67 19.85 -5.21
N GLU A 139 23.52 19.22 -5.46
CA GLU A 139 22.68 18.64 -4.40
C GLU A 139 23.36 17.46 -3.69
N TYR A 140 24.27 16.74 -4.37
CA TYR A 140 25.07 15.68 -3.78
C TYR A 140 26.47 15.57 -4.44
N PRO A 141 27.42 16.46 -4.11
CA PRO A 141 28.72 16.51 -4.79
C PRO A 141 29.55 15.23 -4.59
N LEU A 142 29.33 14.51 -3.49
CA LEU A 142 30.06 13.29 -3.13
C LEU A 142 29.99 12.19 -4.20
N MET A 143 28.97 12.19 -5.08
CA MET A 143 28.92 11.26 -6.22
C MET A 143 30.11 11.40 -7.17
N LEU A 144 30.73 12.59 -7.24
CA LEU A 144 31.95 12.83 -8.01
C LEU A 144 33.16 12.09 -7.44
N GLY A 145 33.08 11.56 -6.22
CA GLY A 145 34.08 10.65 -5.65
C GLY A 145 34.09 9.27 -6.30
N CYS A 146 32.96 8.85 -6.88
CA CYS A 146 32.81 7.52 -7.44
C CYS A 146 33.62 7.35 -8.74
N SER A 147 34.26 6.20 -8.91
CA SER A 147 34.91 5.87 -10.18
C SER A 147 33.87 5.47 -11.22
N VAL A 148 33.97 6.03 -12.43
CA VAL A 148 33.09 5.65 -13.55
C VAL A 148 33.14 4.14 -13.80
N ARG A 149 34.34 3.56 -13.90
CA ARG A 149 34.52 2.15 -14.24
C ARG A 149 34.31 1.18 -13.07
N LYS A 150 34.72 1.56 -11.86
CA LYS A 150 34.66 0.65 -10.69
C LYS A 150 33.35 0.74 -9.91
N ASN A 151 32.63 1.86 -10.00
CA ASN A 151 31.43 2.12 -9.20
C ASN A 151 30.21 2.39 -10.10
N MET A 152 30.24 3.48 -10.86
CA MET A 152 29.05 3.96 -11.57
C MET A 152 28.54 2.96 -12.61
N ILE A 153 29.40 2.49 -13.53
CA ILE A 153 29.02 1.52 -14.57
C ILE A 153 28.48 0.21 -13.96
N PRO A 154 29.18 -0.46 -13.02
CA PRO A 154 28.67 -1.68 -12.39
C PRO A 154 27.32 -1.50 -11.70
N VAL A 155 27.14 -0.40 -10.94
CA VAL A 155 25.88 -0.09 -10.26
C VAL A 155 24.75 0.10 -11.27
N LEU A 156 24.96 0.96 -12.27
CA LEU A 156 23.95 1.26 -13.29
C LEU A 156 23.58 0.02 -14.12
N ALA A 157 24.57 -0.78 -14.52
CA ALA A 157 24.33 -2.03 -15.24
C ALA A 157 23.54 -3.04 -14.39
N TYR A 158 23.76 -3.07 -13.08
CA TYR A 158 22.98 -3.90 -12.17
C TYR A 158 21.53 -3.37 -12.02
N LEU A 159 21.34 -2.06 -11.88
CA LEU A 159 20.02 -1.44 -11.84
C LEU A 159 19.22 -1.69 -13.13
N GLU A 160 19.88 -1.64 -14.29
CA GLU A 160 19.28 -2.01 -15.58
C GLU A 160 18.87 -3.50 -15.59
N LYS A 161 19.76 -4.39 -15.11
CA LYS A 161 19.50 -5.84 -15.03
C LYS A 161 18.30 -6.21 -14.14
N ILE A 162 18.03 -5.46 -13.08
CA ILE A 162 16.90 -5.72 -12.17
C ILE A 162 15.59 -5.09 -12.64
N GLY A 163 15.59 -4.43 -13.81
CA GLY A 163 14.37 -3.96 -14.48
C GLY A 163 14.16 -2.44 -14.44
N ILE A 164 15.15 -1.64 -14.05
CA ILE A 164 15.06 -0.18 -14.18
C ILE A 164 15.42 0.21 -15.63
N PRO A 165 14.52 0.86 -16.39
CA PRO A 165 14.80 1.25 -17.76
C PRO A 165 16.01 2.19 -17.85
N ARG A 166 16.85 2.04 -18.88
CA ARG A 166 18.01 2.90 -19.10
C ARG A 166 17.68 4.40 -19.12
N SER A 167 16.51 4.76 -19.67
CA SER A 167 15.99 6.13 -19.68
C SER A 167 15.65 6.70 -18.31
N LYS A 168 15.46 5.85 -17.30
CA LYS A 168 15.13 6.22 -15.92
C LYS A 168 16.32 6.16 -14.96
N LEU A 169 17.49 5.69 -15.41
CA LEU A 169 18.67 5.59 -14.56
C LEU A 169 19.18 6.96 -14.09
N GLY A 170 19.12 8.00 -14.94
CA GLY A 170 19.47 9.36 -14.53
C GLY A 170 18.56 9.92 -13.46
N GLU A 171 17.24 9.77 -13.65
CA GLU A 171 16.23 10.16 -12.66
C GLU A 171 16.41 9.39 -11.34
N PHE A 172 16.73 8.09 -11.42
CA PHE A 172 17.02 7.28 -10.24
C PHE A 172 18.23 7.79 -9.46
N VAL A 173 19.35 8.05 -10.15
CA VAL A 173 20.57 8.58 -9.52
C VAL A 173 20.34 9.97 -8.97
N LYS A 174 19.57 10.81 -9.66
CA LYS A 174 19.16 12.13 -9.15
C LYS A 174 18.42 12.00 -7.81
N ASN A 175 17.43 11.10 -7.73
CA ASN A 175 16.64 10.92 -6.52
C ASN A 175 17.38 10.18 -5.38
N TYR A 176 18.37 9.35 -5.70
CA TYR A 176 19.11 8.55 -4.73
C TYR A 176 20.59 8.38 -5.11
N PRO A 177 21.38 9.47 -5.09
CA PRO A 177 22.75 9.49 -5.64
C PRO A 177 23.75 8.65 -4.86
N GLN A 178 23.51 8.44 -3.56
CA GLN A 178 24.29 7.54 -2.71
C GLN A 178 24.38 6.10 -3.24
N VAL A 179 23.46 5.67 -4.13
CA VAL A 179 23.55 4.35 -4.78
C VAL A 179 24.87 4.13 -5.51
N LEU A 180 25.49 5.19 -6.03
CA LEU A 180 26.76 5.08 -6.75
C LEU A 180 27.92 4.67 -5.86
N HIS A 181 27.82 4.89 -4.55
CA HIS A 181 28.82 4.43 -3.58
C HIS A 181 28.62 2.96 -3.19
N ALA A 182 27.46 2.39 -3.47
CA ALA A 182 27.08 1.07 -3.01
C ALA A 182 27.85 -0.04 -3.74
N SER A 183 28.20 -1.09 -2.99
CA SER A 183 28.70 -2.32 -3.57
C SER A 183 27.54 -3.15 -4.13
N VAL A 184 27.60 -3.45 -5.43
CA VAL A 184 26.59 -4.31 -6.09
C VAL A 184 26.45 -5.65 -5.36
N VAL A 185 27.56 -6.29 -5.01
CA VAL A 185 27.57 -7.65 -4.45
C VAL A 185 27.19 -7.66 -2.98
N VAL A 186 27.65 -6.68 -2.20
CA VAL A 186 27.53 -6.67 -0.74
C VAL A 186 26.26 -5.96 -0.28
N GLU A 187 25.76 -4.98 -1.03
CA GLU A 187 24.65 -4.13 -0.60
C GLU A 187 23.42 -4.30 -1.51
N LEU A 188 23.58 -4.14 -2.84
CA LEU A 188 22.42 -4.16 -3.75
C LEU A 188 21.82 -5.56 -3.94
N VAL A 189 22.66 -6.57 -4.20
CA VAL A 189 22.21 -7.95 -4.43
C VAL A 189 21.44 -8.53 -3.22
N PRO A 190 21.90 -8.35 -1.96
CA PRO A 190 21.15 -8.83 -0.80
C PRO A 190 19.78 -8.17 -0.65
N VAL A 191 19.64 -6.87 -0.90
CA VAL A 191 18.32 -6.19 -0.87
C VAL A 191 17.38 -6.75 -1.94
N VAL A 192 17.87 -6.97 -3.15
CA VAL A 192 17.07 -7.58 -4.23
C VAL A 192 16.66 -9.02 -3.88
N LYS A 193 17.56 -9.81 -3.28
CA LYS A 193 17.23 -11.15 -2.78
C LYS A 193 16.20 -11.12 -1.66
N PHE A 194 16.30 -10.16 -0.74
CA PHE A 194 15.34 -9.97 0.34
C PHE A 194 13.95 -9.65 -0.21
N LEU A 195 13.83 -8.69 -1.13
CA LEU A 195 12.56 -8.37 -1.80
C LEU A 195 11.96 -9.60 -2.50
N ARG A 196 12.80 -10.42 -3.14
CA ARG A 196 12.36 -11.70 -3.73
C ARG A 196 11.89 -12.72 -2.69
N GLY A 197 12.52 -12.74 -1.51
CA GLY A 197 12.09 -13.57 -0.38
C GLY A 197 10.79 -13.11 0.27
N LEU A 198 10.36 -11.87 0.02
CA LEU A 198 9.04 -11.35 0.40
C LEU A 198 7.96 -11.62 -0.66
N ASP A 199 8.22 -12.49 -1.64
CA ASP A 199 7.33 -12.77 -2.78
C ASP A 199 7.07 -11.57 -3.71
N VAL A 200 7.99 -10.59 -3.78
CA VAL A 200 7.95 -9.57 -4.85
C VAL A 200 8.34 -10.18 -6.20
N GLU A 201 7.53 -9.98 -7.22
CA GLU A 201 7.79 -10.50 -8.56
C GLU A 201 9.05 -9.88 -9.17
N LYS A 202 9.78 -10.66 -9.99
CA LYS A 202 11.09 -10.25 -10.52
C LYS A 202 10.97 -8.99 -11.37
N GLN A 203 9.88 -8.90 -12.12
CA GLN A 203 9.55 -7.78 -13.00
C GLN A 203 9.20 -6.51 -12.22
N ASP A 204 8.69 -6.65 -11.00
CA ASP A 204 8.25 -5.53 -10.17
C ASP A 204 9.37 -4.94 -9.30
N ILE A 205 10.50 -5.63 -9.12
CA ILE A 205 11.63 -5.12 -8.30
C ILE A 205 12.09 -3.76 -8.81
N GLY A 206 12.30 -3.62 -10.12
CA GLY A 206 12.72 -2.36 -10.72
C GLY A 206 11.71 -1.24 -10.47
N TYR A 207 10.41 -1.54 -10.50
CA TYR A 207 9.34 -0.59 -10.19
C TYR A 207 9.35 -0.19 -8.71
N VAL A 208 9.46 -1.16 -7.80
CA VAL A 208 9.54 -0.94 -6.35
C VAL A 208 10.71 -0.03 -5.99
N LEU A 209 11.90 -0.32 -6.51
CA LEU A 209 13.10 0.46 -6.22
C LEU A 209 13.05 1.85 -6.84
N GLN A 210 12.44 2.03 -8.02
CA GLN A 210 12.22 3.37 -8.57
C GLN A 210 11.28 4.21 -7.69
N LYS A 211 10.28 3.57 -7.07
CA LYS A 211 9.31 4.23 -6.20
C LYS A 211 9.88 4.56 -4.82
N TYR A 212 10.75 3.71 -4.28
CA TYR A 212 11.40 3.92 -2.99
C TYR A 212 12.87 3.43 -2.99
N PRO A 213 13.79 4.20 -3.60
CA PRO A 213 15.21 3.84 -3.72
C PRO A 213 15.93 3.64 -2.38
N GLU A 214 15.46 4.32 -1.33
CA GLU A 214 16.02 4.28 0.02
C GLU A 214 16.02 2.87 0.63
N LEU A 215 15.21 1.94 0.09
CA LEU A 215 15.29 0.52 0.41
C LEU A 215 16.70 -0.04 0.28
N LEU A 216 17.48 0.44 -0.68
CA LEU A 216 18.87 0.02 -0.90
C LEU A 216 19.81 0.43 0.23
N GLY A 217 19.44 1.41 1.05
CA GLY A 217 20.22 1.89 2.19
C GLY A 217 19.83 1.25 3.53
N TYR A 218 18.72 0.52 3.60
CA TYR A 218 18.30 -0.12 4.84
C TYR A 218 19.05 -1.41 5.12
N LYS A 219 19.34 -1.64 6.40
CA LYS A 219 19.82 -2.93 6.88
C LYS A 219 18.71 -3.97 6.74
N LEU A 220 19.04 -5.11 6.14
CA LEU A 220 18.12 -6.25 5.99
C LEU A 220 17.63 -6.75 7.35
N GLU A 221 18.59 -7.04 8.24
CA GLU A 221 18.38 -7.36 9.65
C GLU A 221 18.19 -6.07 10.44
N GLY A 222 16.99 -5.51 10.35
CA GLY A 222 16.65 -4.23 10.94
C GLY A 222 15.21 -3.86 10.63
N THR A 223 14.98 -2.59 10.29
CA THR A 223 13.65 -2.01 10.09
C THR A 223 12.78 -2.86 9.17
N MET A 224 13.29 -3.28 8.00
CA MET A 224 12.52 -4.03 7.01
C MET A 224 11.99 -5.36 7.56
N SER A 225 12.88 -6.16 8.17
CA SER A 225 12.49 -7.44 8.78
C SER A 225 11.52 -7.25 9.96
N THR A 226 11.73 -6.22 10.79
CA THR A 226 10.83 -5.94 11.91
C THR A 226 9.43 -5.51 11.45
N SER A 227 9.33 -4.71 10.38
CA SER A 227 8.05 -4.28 9.82
C SER A 227 7.27 -5.45 9.25
N VAL A 228 7.93 -6.32 8.49
CA VAL A 228 7.32 -7.54 7.95
C VAL A 228 6.88 -8.48 9.09
N ALA A 229 7.75 -8.75 10.07
CA ALA A 229 7.43 -9.61 11.19
C ALA A 229 6.23 -9.10 12.00
N TYR A 230 6.15 -7.79 12.23
CA TYR A 230 5.02 -7.19 12.92
C TYR A 230 3.71 -7.34 12.12
N LEU A 231 3.73 -7.07 10.81
CA LEU A 231 2.55 -7.24 9.96
C LEU A 231 2.06 -8.70 9.94
N VAL A 232 2.98 -9.66 9.85
CA VAL A 232 2.62 -11.08 9.96
C VAL A 232 2.06 -11.40 11.35
N SER A 233 2.60 -10.81 12.42
CA SER A 233 2.10 -11.04 13.79
C SER A 233 0.69 -10.52 14.04
N ILE A 234 0.23 -9.49 13.31
CA ILE A 234 -1.16 -8.99 13.40
C ILE A 234 -2.14 -9.79 12.52
N GLY A 235 -1.63 -10.72 11.70
CA GLY A 235 -2.43 -11.62 10.88
C GLY A 235 -2.38 -11.36 9.37
N VAL A 236 -1.45 -10.52 8.88
CA VAL A 236 -1.23 -10.35 7.42
C VAL A 236 -0.64 -11.64 6.88
N ASN A 237 -1.23 -12.17 5.81
CA ASN A 237 -0.72 -13.36 5.16
C ASN A 237 0.68 -13.10 4.56
N PRO A 238 1.70 -13.92 4.85
CA PRO A 238 3.04 -13.74 4.30
C PRO A 238 3.09 -13.63 2.77
N ARG A 239 2.18 -14.31 2.06
CA ARG A 239 2.10 -14.25 0.58
C ARG A 239 1.61 -12.90 0.05
N ASP A 240 0.83 -12.17 0.86
CA ASP A 240 0.30 -10.86 0.49
C ASP A 240 1.31 -9.72 0.78
N ILE A 241 2.41 -9.99 1.51
CA ILE A 241 3.47 -9.01 1.75
C ILE A 241 4.10 -8.54 0.44
N GLY A 242 4.40 -9.43 -0.51
CA GLY A 242 4.97 -9.07 -1.81
C GLY A 242 4.10 -8.06 -2.57
N PRO A 243 2.81 -8.36 -2.82
CA PRO A 243 1.85 -7.42 -3.37
C PRO A 243 1.76 -6.09 -2.59
N MET A 244 1.78 -6.13 -1.26
CA MET A 244 1.80 -4.92 -0.43
C MET A 244 3.05 -4.08 -0.69
N VAL A 245 4.23 -4.69 -0.82
CA VAL A 245 5.49 -3.97 -1.14
C VAL A 245 5.41 -3.33 -2.52
N THR A 246 4.86 -4.03 -3.52
CA THR A 246 4.64 -3.47 -4.86
C THR A 246 3.70 -2.26 -4.82
N GLN A 247 2.63 -2.32 -4.01
CA GLN A 247 1.67 -1.21 -3.87
C GLN A 247 2.27 -0.03 -3.09
N TYR A 248 2.93 -0.27 -1.96
CA TYR A 248 3.39 0.75 -1.02
C TYR A 248 4.69 0.33 -0.32
N PRO A 249 5.86 0.45 -0.96
CA PRO A 249 7.12 -0.06 -0.41
C PRO A 249 7.62 0.66 0.85
N TYR A 250 7.11 1.86 1.11
CA TYR A 250 7.55 2.72 2.22
C TYR A 250 7.39 2.06 3.60
N PHE A 251 6.44 1.13 3.79
CA PHE A 251 6.25 0.48 5.08
C PHE A 251 7.46 -0.35 5.55
N LEU A 252 8.30 -0.80 4.61
CA LEU A 252 9.55 -1.49 4.95
C LEU A 252 10.57 -0.56 5.63
N GLY A 253 10.49 0.75 5.35
CA GLY A 253 11.32 1.79 6.00
C GLY A 253 10.71 2.38 7.26
N MET A 254 9.44 2.06 7.57
CA MET A 254 8.72 2.61 8.72
C MET A 254 9.13 1.95 10.03
N ARG A 255 9.26 2.73 11.10
CA ARG A 255 9.53 2.19 12.44
C ARG A 255 8.26 1.59 13.03
N VAL A 256 8.33 0.31 13.41
CA VAL A 256 7.20 -0.40 14.00
C VAL A 256 6.69 0.30 15.25
N GLY A 257 7.55 0.56 16.23
CA GLY A 257 7.13 1.05 17.55
C GLY A 257 6.55 2.46 17.55
N THR A 258 6.93 3.32 16.60
CA THR A 258 6.51 4.72 16.58
C THR A 258 5.48 5.05 15.51
N VAL A 259 5.34 4.22 14.47
CA VAL A 259 4.43 4.50 13.34
C VAL A 259 3.41 3.39 13.15
N ILE A 260 3.87 2.17 12.85
CA ILE A 260 2.94 1.07 12.49
C ILE A 260 2.12 0.62 13.70
N LYS A 261 2.76 0.41 14.86
CA LYS A 261 2.11 -0.10 16.06
C LYS A 261 1.07 0.89 16.62
N PRO A 262 1.36 2.18 16.81
CA PRO A 262 0.36 3.15 17.27
C PRO A 262 -0.86 3.25 16.33
N PHE A 263 -0.64 3.17 15.01
CA PHE A 263 -1.73 3.14 14.03
C PHE A 263 -2.62 1.90 14.21
N VAL A 264 -2.01 0.71 14.33
CA VAL A 264 -2.74 -0.55 14.56
C VAL A 264 -3.48 -0.52 15.90
N ASP A 265 -2.83 -0.06 16.97
CA ASP A 265 -3.41 0.00 18.31
C ASP A 265 -4.63 0.95 18.35
N LEU A 266 -4.57 2.09 17.64
CA LEU A 266 -5.72 2.99 17.51
C LEU A 266 -6.91 2.25 16.88
N LEU A 267 -6.72 1.59 15.73
CA LEU A 267 -7.82 0.91 15.04
C LEU A 267 -8.41 -0.23 15.86
N VAL A 268 -7.57 -0.99 16.56
CA VAL A 268 -8.02 -2.02 17.50
C VAL A 268 -8.80 -1.39 18.66
N SER A 269 -8.39 -0.22 19.17
CA SER A 269 -9.11 0.51 20.22
C SER A 269 -10.48 1.05 19.79
N LEU A 270 -10.71 1.19 18.47
CA LEU A 270 -12.03 1.51 17.92
C LEU A 270 -12.95 0.29 17.81
N GLY A 271 -12.47 -0.91 18.16
CA GLY A 271 -13.22 -2.16 18.04
C GLY A 271 -12.95 -2.94 16.76
N LEU A 272 -11.94 -2.58 15.96
CA LEU A 272 -11.64 -3.32 14.73
C LEU A 272 -10.86 -4.61 15.04
N PRO A 273 -11.36 -5.81 14.67
CA PRO A 273 -10.64 -7.05 14.88
C PRO A 273 -9.33 -7.09 14.07
N LYS A 274 -8.25 -7.59 14.67
CA LYS A 274 -6.92 -7.65 14.03
C LYS A 274 -6.93 -8.37 12.69
N LYS A 275 -7.72 -9.44 12.54
CA LYS A 275 -7.85 -10.20 11.29
C LYS A 275 -8.47 -9.37 10.16
N ILE A 276 -9.44 -8.51 10.48
CA ILE A 276 -10.07 -7.60 9.50
C ILE A 276 -9.10 -6.49 9.14
N LEU A 277 -8.40 -5.93 10.14
CA LEU A 277 -7.35 -4.95 9.93
C LEU A 277 -6.22 -5.49 9.04
N ALA A 278 -5.77 -6.72 9.26
CA ALA A 278 -4.76 -7.37 8.42
C ALA A 278 -5.19 -7.40 6.95
N ARG A 279 -6.40 -7.89 6.66
CA ARG A 279 -6.96 -7.93 5.30
C ARG A 279 -7.14 -6.56 4.68
N MET A 280 -7.52 -5.58 5.50
CA MET A 280 -7.63 -4.20 5.07
C MET A 280 -6.26 -3.67 4.60
N LEU A 281 -5.18 -4.00 5.31
CA LEU A 281 -3.81 -3.62 4.95
C LEU A 281 -3.29 -4.41 3.75
N GLU A 282 -3.63 -5.70 3.60
CA GLU A 282 -3.29 -6.53 2.44
C GLU A 282 -3.75 -5.88 1.12
N LYS A 283 -4.95 -5.29 1.11
CA LYS A 283 -5.51 -4.63 -0.09
C LYS A 283 -5.09 -3.16 -0.22
N ARG A 284 -4.79 -2.50 0.90
CA ARG A 284 -4.58 -1.04 0.97
C ARG A 284 -3.39 -0.71 1.88
N ALA A 285 -2.19 -1.13 1.50
CA ALA A 285 -0.97 -0.92 2.28
C ALA A 285 -0.64 0.58 2.49
N TYR A 286 -1.10 1.45 1.59
CA TYR A 286 -0.93 2.90 1.69
C TYR A 286 -1.60 3.53 2.93
N LEU A 287 -2.54 2.84 3.58
CA LEU A 287 -3.18 3.31 4.82
C LEU A 287 -2.15 3.51 5.95
N LEU A 288 -1.07 2.72 5.96
CA LEU A 288 0.03 2.88 6.90
C LEU A 288 0.75 4.23 6.74
N GLY A 289 0.65 4.83 5.55
CA GLY A 289 1.27 6.12 5.25
C GLY A 289 0.50 7.33 5.78
N TYR A 290 -0.69 7.14 6.36
CA TYR A 290 -1.44 8.26 6.93
C TYR A 290 -0.83 8.71 8.25
N ASP A 291 -0.77 10.03 8.43
CA ASP A 291 -0.31 10.60 9.68
C ASP A 291 -1.35 10.37 10.79
N LEU A 292 -0.91 9.75 11.88
CA LEU A 292 -1.79 9.35 12.96
C LEU A 292 -2.40 10.54 13.71
N GLU A 293 -1.60 11.57 13.98
CA GLU A 293 -1.98 12.71 14.82
C GLU A 293 -2.68 13.80 14.01
N GLU A 294 -2.17 14.10 12.82
CA GLU A 294 -2.66 15.20 11.98
C GLU A 294 -3.83 14.78 11.09
N THR A 295 -3.97 13.50 10.77
CA THR A 295 -4.99 13.03 9.81
C THR A 295 -5.95 12.02 10.41
N VAL A 296 -5.46 10.89 10.94
CA VAL A 296 -6.33 9.76 11.33
C VAL A 296 -7.18 10.11 12.56
N LYS A 297 -6.58 10.58 13.66
CA LYS A 297 -7.32 10.96 14.87
C LYS A 297 -8.34 12.07 14.63
N PRO A 298 -8.00 13.21 13.99
CA PRO A 298 -8.98 14.24 13.67
C PRO A 298 -10.12 13.75 12.80
N ASN A 299 -9.87 12.82 11.88
CA ASN A 299 -10.92 12.22 11.05
C ASN A 299 -11.82 11.28 11.86
N VAL A 300 -11.27 10.51 12.80
CA VAL A 300 -12.05 9.71 13.75
C VAL A 300 -12.94 10.60 14.62
N ASP A 301 -12.38 11.66 15.20
CA ASP A 301 -13.12 12.62 16.03
C ASP A 301 -14.19 13.35 15.21
N CYS A 302 -13.90 13.65 13.94
CA CYS A 302 -14.87 14.20 13.00
C CYS A 302 -16.04 13.24 12.75
N LEU A 303 -15.82 11.93 12.63
CA LEU A 303 -16.94 10.97 12.47
C LEU A 303 -17.86 11.02 13.69
N ILE A 304 -17.27 11.04 14.89
CA ILE A 304 -18.00 11.11 16.16
C ILE A 304 -18.76 12.44 16.28
N SER A 305 -18.15 13.57 15.92
CA SER A 305 -18.78 14.89 16.02
C SER A 305 -19.98 15.05 15.07
N PHE A 306 -20.06 14.25 14.00
CA PHE A 306 -21.19 14.21 13.08
C PHE A 306 -22.28 13.21 13.49
N GLY A 307 -22.19 12.63 14.70
CA GLY A 307 -23.23 11.76 15.28
C GLY A 307 -23.08 10.28 14.94
N ILE A 308 -21.93 9.86 14.37
CA ILE A 308 -21.65 8.44 14.15
C ILE A 308 -21.32 7.79 15.50
N ARG A 309 -22.01 6.69 15.79
CA ARG A 309 -21.86 5.98 17.06
C ARG A 309 -20.49 5.31 17.15
N ARG A 310 -19.94 5.22 18.36
CA ARG A 310 -18.59 4.67 18.55
C ARG A 310 -18.54 3.18 18.24
N GLU A 311 -19.63 2.47 18.52
CA GLU A 311 -19.76 1.02 18.37
C GLU A 311 -19.72 0.58 16.89
N VAL A 312 -20.19 1.44 15.98
CA VAL A 312 -20.23 1.15 14.53
C VAL A 312 -19.01 1.69 13.79
N LEU A 313 -18.16 2.47 14.46
CA LEU A 313 -17.03 3.15 13.82
C LEU A 313 -16.05 2.15 13.21
N ALA A 314 -15.79 1.02 13.88
CA ALA A 314 -15.00 -0.08 13.33
C ALA A 314 -15.59 -0.59 12.01
N SER A 315 -16.91 -0.75 11.92
CA SER A 315 -17.60 -1.19 10.70
C SER A 315 -17.49 -0.16 9.57
N VAL A 316 -17.65 1.12 9.89
CA VAL A 316 -17.51 2.24 8.94
C VAL A 316 -16.09 2.24 8.34
N VAL A 317 -15.07 2.13 9.20
CA VAL A 317 -13.67 2.08 8.77
C VAL A 317 -13.37 0.83 7.96
N ALA A 318 -13.85 -0.35 8.38
CA ALA A 318 -13.65 -1.60 7.65
C ALA A 318 -14.28 -1.58 6.24
N GLN A 319 -15.46 -0.97 6.10
CA GLN A 319 -16.17 -0.84 4.82
C GLN A 319 -15.53 0.20 3.89
N TYR A 320 -14.94 1.27 4.43
CA TYR A 320 -14.35 2.35 3.64
C TYR A 320 -13.10 2.95 4.29
N PRO A 321 -11.96 2.22 4.32
CA PRO A 321 -10.77 2.60 5.09
C PRO A 321 -10.14 3.93 4.68
N GLN A 322 -10.28 4.29 3.41
CA GLN A 322 -9.79 5.57 2.88
C GLN A 322 -10.44 6.79 3.56
N ILE A 323 -11.58 6.61 4.25
CA ILE A 323 -12.22 7.67 5.05
C ILE A 323 -11.25 8.30 6.06
N LEU A 324 -10.28 7.52 6.56
CA LEU A 324 -9.29 7.95 7.53
C LEU A 324 -8.29 8.97 6.98
N GLY A 325 -8.12 9.06 5.65
CA GLY A 325 -7.17 9.96 4.99
C GLY A 325 -7.80 11.07 4.16
N LEU A 326 -9.14 11.18 4.14
CA LEU A 326 -9.83 12.22 3.38
C LEU A 326 -9.77 13.57 4.11
N PRO A 327 -9.95 14.71 3.40
CA PRO A 327 -10.29 15.99 4.02
C PRO A 327 -11.73 15.93 4.56
N LEU A 328 -11.92 15.13 5.60
CA LEU A 328 -13.21 14.58 5.99
C LEU A 328 -14.16 15.66 6.47
N LYS A 329 -13.69 16.57 7.32
CA LYS A 329 -14.50 17.68 7.86
C LYS A 329 -15.21 18.47 6.77
N ALA A 330 -14.48 18.92 5.75
CA ALA A 330 -15.05 19.69 4.64
C ALA A 330 -16.07 18.87 3.82
N LYS A 331 -15.73 17.61 3.52
CA LYS A 331 -16.62 16.71 2.77
C LYS A 331 -17.90 16.39 3.54
N MET A 332 -17.78 16.08 4.83
CA MET A 332 -18.91 15.78 5.71
C MET A 332 -19.85 16.98 5.84
N SER A 333 -19.32 18.19 6.11
CA SER A 333 -20.15 19.40 6.20
C SER A 333 -20.88 19.69 4.89
N SER A 334 -20.20 19.59 3.75
CA SER A 334 -20.80 19.85 2.43
C SER A 334 -21.90 18.83 2.11
N GLN A 335 -21.66 17.54 2.39
CA GLN A 335 -22.63 16.48 2.15
C GLN A 335 -23.83 16.58 3.10
N GLN A 336 -23.60 16.81 4.40
CA GLN A 336 -24.68 16.97 5.36
C GLN A 336 -25.59 18.15 4.99
N TYR A 337 -25.01 19.28 4.59
CA TYR A 337 -25.76 20.44 4.12
C TYR A 337 -26.59 20.11 2.88
N PHE A 338 -26.02 19.40 1.91
CA PHE A 338 -26.73 18.94 0.72
C PHE A 338 -27.90 18.01 1.05
N PHE A 339 -27.68 17.01 1.91
CA PHE A 339 -28.72 16.07 2.36
C PHE A 339 -29.86 16.79 3.11
N SER A 340 -29.53 17.74 3.97
CA SER A 340 -30.52 18.54 4.69
C SER A 340 -31.34 19.44 3.75
N LEU A 341 -30.67 20.16 2.85
CA LEU A 341 -31.34 21.12 1.98
C LEU A 341 -32.20 20.44 0.91
N LYS A 342 -31.61 19.48 0.18
CA LYS A 342 -32.21 18.86 -1.02
C LYS A 342 -33.02 17.62 -0.71
N LEU A 343 -32.59 16.80 0.25
CA LEU A 343 -33.24 15.52 0.56
C LEU A 343 -34.12 15.58 1.82
N LYS A 344 -34.10 16.71 2.55
CA LYS A 344 -34.83 16.91 3.81
C LYS A 344 -34.47 15.85 4.86
N ILE A 345 -33.23 15.37 4.84
CA ILE A 345 -32.69 14.42 5.82
C ILE A 345 -32.01 15.21 6.94
N ASP A 346 -32.42 14.98 8.17
CA ASP A 346 -31.84 15.55 9.38
C ASP A 346 -30.38 15.08 9.62
N PRO A 347 -29.58 15.81 10.41
CA PRO A 347 -28.22 15.42 10.78
C PRO A 347 -28.08 13.96 11.27
N GLU A 348 -29.01 13.50 12.10
CA GLU A 348 -29.01 12.15 12.66
C GLU A 348 -29.34 11.11 11.58
N GLY A 349 -30.29 11.42 10.69
CA GLY A 349 -30.56 10.65 9.48
C GLY A 349 -29.35 10.53 8.58
N PHE A 350 -28.60 11.61 8.38
CA PHE A 350 -27.36 11.60 7.61
C PHE A 350 -26.28 10.73 8.27
N ALA A 351 -26.13 10.77 9.59
CA ALA A 351 -25.22 9.88 10.32
C ALA A 351 -25.58 8.41 10.07
N ARG A 352 -26.87 8.03 10.19
CA ARG A 352 -27.36 6.66 9.91
C ARG A 352 -27.09 6.21 8.46
N VAL A 353 -27.15 7.14 7.50
CA VAL A 353 -26.79 6.87 6.10
C VAL A 353 -25.30 6.51 5.99
N ILE A 354 -24.43 7.27 6.64
CA ILE A 354 -22.98 7.02 6.64
C ILE A 354 -22.62 5.71 7.34
N GLU A 355 -23.28 5.39 8.47
CA GLU A 355 -23.07 4.12 9.19
C GLU A 355 -23.29 2.90 8.28
N LYS A 356 -24.26 2.98 7.37
CA LYS A 356 -24.61 1.93 6.41
C LYS A 356 -23.85 1.99 5.09
N MET A 357 -23.44 3.19 4.68
CA MET A 357 -22.76 3.41 3.40
C MET A 357 -21.76 4.58 3.50
N PRO A 358 -20.55 4.34 4.03
CA PRO A 358 -19.58 5.41 4.26
C PRO A 358 -19.07 6.09 2.98
N GLN A 359 -19.17 5.40 1.83
CA GLN A 359 -18.73 5.95 0.54
C GLN A 359 -19.53 7.19 0.12
N ILE A 360 -20.70 7.43 0.74
CA ILE A 360 -21.57 8.57 0.49
C ILE A 360 -20.83 9.91 0.58
N VAL A 361 -19.85 10.00 1.49
CA VAL A 361 -19.03 11.20 1.72
C VAL A 361 -18.27 11.63 0.46
N SER A 362 -18.00 10.68 -0.44
CA SER A 362 -17.25 10.91 -1.67
C SER A 362 -18.11 10.90 -2.95
N LEU A 363 -19.42 10.64 -2.85
CA LEU A 363 -20.29 10.64 -4.03
C LEU A 363 -20.60 12.05 -4.51
N HIS A 364 -20.65 12.23 -5.83
CA HIS A 364 -21.03 13.50 -6.43
C HIS A 364 -22.55 13.73 -6.35
N GLN A 365 -22.96 14.98 -6.09
CA GLN A 365 -24.37 15.35 -5.95
C GLN A 365 -25.23 14.95 -7.15
N HIS A 366 -24.72 15.10 -8.38
CA HIS A 366 -25.44 14.72 -9.60
C HIS A 366 -25.69 13.21 -9.74
N VAL A 367 -24.85 12.36 -9.11
CA VAL A 367 -25.07 10.91 -9.08
C VAL A 367 -26.22 10.60 -8.13
N ILE A 368 -26.22 11.25 -6.96
CA ILE A 368 -27.25 11.07 -5.92
C ILE A 368 -28.63 11.57 -6.42
N MET A 369 -28.68 12.71 -7.10
CA MET A 369 -29.95 13.30 -7.53
C MET A 369 -30.65 12.49 -8.62
N LYS A 370 -29.93 11.75 -9.47
CA LYS A 370 -30.52 10.97 -10.57
C LYS A 370 -31.56 9.93 -10.07
N PRO A 371 -31.25 9.04 -9.12
CA PRO A 371 -32.25 8.14 -8.52
C PRO A 371 -33.33 8.88 -7.73
N VAL A 372 -32.99 9.97 -7.04
CA VAL A 372 -33.95 10.76 -6.25
C VAL A 372 -35.02 11.39 -7.14
N GLU A 373 -34.62 12.09 -8.20
CA GLU A 373 -35.51 12.69 -9.19
C GLU A 373 -36.37 11.64 -9.89
N PHE A 374 -35.80 10.46 -10.15
CA PHE A 374 -36.56 9.34 -10.68
C PHE A 374 -37.69 8.93 -9.73
N LEU A 375 -37.41 8.71 -8.43
CA LEU A 375 -38.42 8.31 -7.44
C LEU A 375 -39.50 9.39 -7.24
N LEU A 376 -39.09 10.66 -7.14
CA LEU A 376 -40.01 11.79 -7.06
C LEU A 376 -40.93 11.86 -8.29
N GLY A 377 -40.36 11.66 -9.48
CA GLY A 377 -41.11 11.59 -10.75
C GLY A 377 -42.07 10.39 -10.86
N ARG A 378 -42.01 9.41 -9.94
CA ARG A 378 -42.96 8.29 -9.85
C ARG A 378 -44.07 8.50 -8.81
N GLY A 379 -44.18 9.71 -8.26
CA GLY A 379 -45.24 10.07 -7.32
C GLY A 379 -44.96 9.64 -5.88
N ILE A 380 -43.71 9.29 -5.55
CA ILE A 380 -43.30 9.06 -4.17
C ILE A 380 -42.97 10.42 -3.54
N PRO A 381 -43.60 10.81 -2.42
CA PRO A 381 -43.36 12.12 -1.81
C PRO A 381 -41.93 12.21 -1.27
N SER A 382 -41.40 13.44 -1.18
CA SER A 382 -40.00 13.67 -0.78
C SER A 382 -39.67 13.12 0.60
N GLU A 383 -40.62 13.17 1.54
CA GLU A 383 -40.45 12.61 2.89
C GLU A 383 -40.28 11.09 2.87
N ASP A 384 -41.02 10.39 2.01
CA ASP A 384 -40.90 8.94 1.89
C ASP A 384 -39.63 8.54 1.18
N VAL A 385 -39.20 9.31 0.17
CA VAL A 385 -37.87 9.12 -0.45
C VAL A 385 -36.76 9.31 0.59
N ALA A 386 -36.85 10.31 1.47
CA ALA A 386 -35.90 10.52 2.55
C ALA A 386 -35.84 9.31 3.50
N LYS A 387 -37.00 8.78 3.92
CA LYS A 387 -37.09 7.55 4.74
C LYS A 387 -36.46 6.35 4.02
N MET A 388 -36.73 6.19 2.72
CA MET A 388 -36.14 5.12 1.90
C MET A 388 -34.61 5.20 1.88
N ILE A 389 -34.04 6.40 1.72
CA ILE A 389 -32.58 6.62 1.69
C ILE A 389 -31.95 6.30 3.05
N VAL A 390 -32.53 6.76 4.15
CA VAL A 390 -32.03 6.46 5.51
C VAL A 390 -32.10 4.96 5.81
N LYS A 391 -33.12 4.28 5.29
CA LYS A 391 -33.27 2.82 5.43
C LYS A 391 -32.26 2.05 4.57
N CYS A 392 -32.12 2.42 3.30
CA CYS A 392 -31.28 1.74 2.31
C CYS A 392 -30.49 2.77 1.47
N PRO A 393 -29.33 3.25 1.95
CA PRO A 393 -28.52 4.25 1.23
C PRO A 393 -28.03 3.80 -0.14
N GLN A 394 -27.91 2.49 -0.38
CA GLN A 394 -27.45 1.96 -1.67
C GLN A 394 -28.36 2.40 -2.83
N LEU A 395 -29.62 2.76 -2.53
CA LEU A 395 -30.62 3.25 -3.47
C LEU A 395 -30.13 4.40 -4.35
N ILE A 396 -29.36 5.33 -3.78
CA ILE A 396 -28.87 6.54 -4.49
C ILE A 396 -27.58 6.33 -5.27
N ALA A 397 -27.01 5.13 -5.22
CA ALA A 397 -25.88 4.71 -6.06
C ALA A 397 -26.32 3.78 -7.21
N LEU A 398 -27.61 3.45 -7.31
CA LEU A 398 -28.14 2.59 -8.36
C LEU A 398 -28.18 3.29 -9.72
N ARG A 399 -28.02 2.50 -10.78
CA ARG A 399 -28.24 2.96 -12.15
C ARG A 399 -29.76 3.12 -12.38
N VAL A 400 -30.17 4.32 -12.79
CA VAL A 400 -31.58 4.66 -13.02
C VAL A 400 -32.25 3.74 -14.04
N GLU A 401 -31.53 3.23 -15.03
CA GLU A 401 -32.07 2.29 -16.03
C GLU A 401 -32.52 0.97 -15.39
N LEU A 402 -31.71 0.40 -14.49
CA LEU A 402 -32.08 -0.82 -13.77
C LEU A 402 -33.25 -0.55 -12.84
N MET A 403 -33.24 0.60 -12.17
CA MET A 403 -34.30 1.04 -11.29
C MET A 403 -35.63 1.23 -12.02
N LYS A 404 -35.60 1.78 -13.24
CA LYS A 404 -36.74 1.93 -14.14
C LYS A 404 -37.36 0.58 -14.46
N ASN A 405 -36.55 -0.38 -14.91
CA ASN A 405 -37.03 -1.71 -15.28
C ASN A 405 -37.70 -2.40 -14.09
N SER A 406 -37.07 -2.38 -12.91
CA SER A 406 -37.63 -2.97 -11.70
C SER A 406 -38.92 -2.27 -11.24
N PHE A 407 -39.00 -0.94 -11.38
CA PHE A 407 -40.21 -0.18 -11.05
C PHE A 407 -41.37 -0.53 -11.97
N TYR A 408 -41.15 -0.60 -13.29
CA TYR A 408 -42.22 -0.93 -14.24
C TYR A 408 -42.72 -2.35 -14.05
N PHE A 409 -41.83 -3.31 -13.77
CA PHE A 409 -42.24 -4.66 -13.39
C PHE A 409 -43.14 -4.65 -12.14
N PHE A 410 -42.72 -3.93 -11.09
CA PHE A 410 -43.50 -3.81 -9.85
C PHE A 410 -44.89 -3.20 -10.08
N LYS A 411 -44.96 -2.13 -10.88
CA LYS A 411 -46.21 -1.39 -11.06
C LYS A 411 -47.14 -2.05 -12.08
N SER A 412 -46.60 -2.55 -13.19
CA SER A 412 -47.36 -3.09 -14.32
C SER A 412 -47.62 -4.59 -14.22
N GLU A 413 -46.61 -5.39 -13.88
CA GLU A 413 -46.72 -6.86 -13.85
C GLU A 413 -47.13 -7.38 -12.45
N MET A 414 -46.62 -6.76 -11.38
CA MET A 414 -47.02 -7.14 -10.02
C MET A 414 -48.29 -6.45 -9.52
N GLY A 415 -48.66 -5.30 -10.10
CA GLY A 415 -49.88 -4.56 -9.74
C GLY A 415 -49.92 -4.08 -8.29
N ARG A 416 -48.77 -3.93 -7.63
CA ARG A 416 -48.69 -3.64 -6.19
C ARG A 416 -48.75 -2.14 -5.85
N PRO A 417 -49.18 -1.78 -4.63
CA PRO A 417 -49.20 -0.39 -4.16
C PRO A 417 -47.77 0.15 -3.94
N LEU A 418 -47.56 1.44 -4.25
CA LEU A 418 -46.25 2.10 -4.08
C LEU A 418 -45.77 2.14 -2.61
N LYS A 419 -46.70 2.07 -1.65
CA LYS A 419 -46.39 2.06 -0.21
C LYS A 419 -45.46 0.90 0.16
N GLU A 420 -45.59 -0.26 -0.49
CA GLU A 420 -44.70 -1.40 -0.25
C GLU A 420 -43.24 -1.13 -0.66
N LEU A 421 -43.00 -0.29 -1.68
CA LEU A 421 -41.64 0.12 -2.06
C LEU A 421 -41.02 1.06 -1.02
N VAL A 422 -41.84 1.91 -0.39
CA VAL A 422 -41.38 2.78 0.71
C VAL A 422 -41.06 1.94 1.95
N GLU A 423 -41.88 0.92 2.23
CA GLU A 423 -41.66 -0.01 3.34
C GLU A 423 -40.47 -0.95 3.09
N PHE A 424 -40.13 -1.27 1.84
CA PHE A 424 -39.02 -2.15 1.47
C PHE A 424 -38.21 -1.59 0.28
N PRO A 425 -37.44 -0.51 0.47
CA PRO A 425 -36.63 0.11 -0.59
C PRO A 425 -35.52 -0.81 -1.14
N GLU A 426 -35.13 -1.83 -0.37
CA GLU A 426 -34.19 -2.87 -0.78
C GLU A 426 -34.69 -3.65 -2.01
N TYR A 427 -35.97 -3.56 -2.37
CA TYR A 427 -36.51 -4.08 -3.63
C TYR A 427 -35.63 -3.69 -4.84
N PHE A 428 -35.17 -2.44 -4.89
CA PHE A 428 -34.38 -1.94 -6.02
C PHE A 428 -32.95 -2.47 -6.07
N THR A 429 -32.44 -3.03 -4.98
CA THR A 429 -31.08 -3.58 -4.93
C THR A 429 -31.02 -5.04 -5.42
N TYR A 430 -32.17 -5.72 -5.52
CA TYR A 430 -32.25 -7.06 -6.09
C TYR A 430 -32.31 -7.02 -7.63
N SER A 431 -31.69 -8.03 -8.25
CA SER A 431 -31.71 -8.20 -9.70
C SER A 431 -33.10 -8.59 -10.20
N LEU A 432 -33.60 -7.85 -11.18
CA LEU A 432 -34.91 -8.08 -11.79
C LEU A 432 -35.02 -9.46 -12.43
N GLU A 433 -34.07 -9.80 -13.30
CA GLU A 433 -34.11 -11.02 -14.12
C GLU A 433 -33.77 -12.28 -13.32
N SER A 434 -32.77 -12.19 -12.42
CA SER A 434 -32.29 -13.39 -11.71
C SER A 434 -33.06 -13.68 -10.42
N ARG A 435 -33.67 -12.67 -9.79
CA ARG A 435 -34.27 -12.84 -8.45
C ARG A 435 -35.73 -12.42 -8.37
N ILE A 436 -36.09 -11.23 -8.82
CA ILE A 436 -37.46 -10.72 -8.64
C ILE A 436 -38.45 -11.50 -9.53
N LYS A 437 -38.19 -11.57 -10.86
CA LYS A 437 -39.07 -12.24 -11.82
C LYS A 437 -39.27 -13.73 -11.53
N PRO A 438 -38.22 -14.55 -11.35
CA PRO A 438 -38.39 -15.99 -11.14
C PRO A 438 -39.16 -16.31 -9.86
N ARG A 439 -38.88 -15.57 -8.77
CA ARG A 439 -39.58 -15.78 -7.50
C ARG A 439 -41.04 -15.33 -7.57
N TYR A 440 -41.33 -14.22 -8.24
CA TYR A 440 -42.71 -13.78 -8.45
C TYR A 440 -43.53 -14.78 -9.28
N GLN A 441 -42.96 -15.32 -10.37
CA GLN A 441 -43.61 -16.34 -11.19
C GLN A 441 -43.95 -17.61 -10.40
N ARG A 442 -43.05 -18.08 -9.53
CA ARG A 442 -43.31 -19.23 -8.63
C ARG A 442 -44.39 -18.94 -7.59
N LEU A 443 -44.47 -17.71 -7.09
CA LEU A 443 -45.54 -17.31 -6.18
C LEU A 443 -46.89 -17.26 -6.88
N GLN A 444 -46.93 -16.76 -8.12
CA GLN A 444 -48.15 -16.76 -8.94
C GLN A 444 -48.63 -18.19 -9.22
N SER A 445 -47.73 -19.11 -9.57
CA SER A 445 -48.12 -20.50 -9.86
C SER A 445 -48.72 -21.25 -8.67
N LYS A 446 -48.42 -20.80 -7.44
CA LYS A 446 -48.94 -21.36 -6.19
C LYS A 446 -49.98 -20.45 -5.51
N GLU A 447 -50.37 -19.35 -6.16
CA GLU A 447 -51.31 -18.34 -5.65
C GLU A 447 -50.98 -17.76 -4.25
N ILE A 448 -49.70 -17.72 -3.88
CA ILE A 448 -49.25 -17.25 -2.56
C ILE A 448 -49.16 -15.71 -2.55
N ARG A 449 -49.90 -15.07 -1.64
CA ARG A 449 -49.79 -13.62 -1.38
C ARG A 449 -48.92 -13.36 -0.15
N CYS A 450 -47.79 -12.68 -0.34
CA CYS A 450 -46.84 -12.35 0.72
C CYS A 450 -46.22 -10.95 0.56
N SER A 451 -45.54 -10.42 1.57
CA SER A 451 -44.83 -9.13 1.47
C SER A 451 -43.57 -9.23 0.61
N LEU A 452 -43.12 -8.09 0.04
CA LEU A 452 -41.86 -8.05 -0.73
C LEU A 452 -40.67 -8.60 0.06
N LYS A 453 -40.58 -8.21 1.34
CA LYS A 453 -39.53 -8.67 2.25
C LYS A 453 -39.54 -10.18 2.39
N TRP A 454 -40.72 -10.80 2.47
CA TRP A 454 -40.84 -12.24 2.69
C TRP A 454 -40.23 -13.06 1.55
N PHE A 455 -40.45 -12.71 0.29
CA PHE A 455 -39.92 -13.53 -0.81
C PHE A 455 -38.58 -13.06 -1.37
N LEU A 456 -38.17 -11.82 -1.10
CA LEU A 456 -36.89 -11.29 -1.62
C LEU A 456 -35.76 -11.38 -0.60
N ASN A 457 -36.05 -11.18 0.70
CA ASN A 457 -35.05 -11.14 1.76
C ASN A 457 -34.73 -12.53 2.33
N CYS A 458 -34.38 -13.48 1.48
CA CYS A 458 -33.96 -14.84 1.86
C CYS A 458 -33.08 -15.48 0.78
N SER A 459 -32.24 -16.45 1.16
CA SER A 459 -31.48 -17.28 0.20
C SER A 459 -32.40 -18.06 -0.74
N ASP A 460 -31.87 -18.55 -1.86
CA ASP A 460 -32.65 -19.36 -2.80
C ASP A 460 -33.15 -20.65 -2.15
N GLN A 461 -32.32 -21.28 -1.32
CA GLN A 461 -32.69 -22.46 -0.52
C GLN A 461 -33.87 -22.15 0.41
N ARG A 462 -33.77 -21.10 1.23
CA ARG A 462 -34.84 -20.75 2.19
C ARG A 462 -36.12 -20.30 1.48
N PHE A 463 -36.00 -19.71 0.29
CA PHE A 463 -37.16 -19.41 -0.53
C PHE A 463 -37.87 -20.68 -1.03
N GLU A 464 -37.11 -21.70 -1.44
CA GLU A 464 -37.67 -22.97 -1.89
C GLU A 464 -38.32 -23.75 -0.73
N GLU A 465 -37.68 -23.79 0.44
CA GLU A 465 -38.26 -24.34 1.67
C GLU A 465 -39.59 -23.66 2.02
N ARG A 466 -39.65 -22.33 1.92
CA ARG A 466 -40.87 -21.54 2.13
C ARG A 466 -41.98 -21.84 1.11
N LEU A 467 -41.62 -22.25 -0.11
CA LEU A 467 -42.59 -22.66 -1.12
C LEU A 467 -43.08 -24.10 -0.90
N GLN A 468 -42.33 -24.93 -0.19
CA GLN A 468 -42.64 -26.34 0.07
C GLN A 468 -43.41 -26.55 1.38
N GLY A 469 -43.19 -25.68 2.38
CA GLY A 469 -43.96 -25.73 3.62
C GLY A 469 -45.40 -25.28 3.44
N GLU A 470 -46.37 -26.10 3.85
CA GLU A 470 -47.78 -25.71 4.04
C GLU A 470 -47.90 -24.72 5.22
N TYR A 471 -47.41 -23.50 5.06
CA TYR A 471 -47.58 -22.45 6.08
C TYR A 471 -48.81 -21.61 5.73
N ILE A 472 -49.96 -22.06 6.23
CA ILE A 472 -51.14 -21.20 6.42
C ILE A 472 -50.90 -20.43 7.71
N GLU A 473 -50.54 -19.14 7.63
CA GLU A 473 -50.71 -18.24 8.77
C GLU A 473 -52.18 -17.81 8.82
N THR A 474 -53.01 -18.53 9.57
CA THR A 474 -54.19 -17.92 10.19
C THR A 474 -53.78 -17.36 11.53
N GLU A 475 -54.02 -16.07 11.73
CA GLU A 475 -54.01 -15.42 13.04
C GLU A 475 -54.89 -16.23 14.01
N THR A 476 -54.28 -17.05 14.86
CA THR A 476 -54.93 -17.59 16.05
C THR A 476 -54.35 -16.93 17.29
N PRO A 477 -55.19 -16.41 18.20
CA PRO A 477 -54.72 -15.77 19.42
C PRO A 477 -53.97 -16.81 20.27
N GLY A 478 -52.84 -16.39 20.83
CA GLY A 478 -51.99 -17.23 21.67
C GLY A 478 -52.74 -17.84 22.87
N PRO A 479 -52.19 -18.89 23.50
CA PRO A 479 -52.90 -19.67 24.49
C PRO A 479 -53.32 -18.82 25.70
N LEU A 480 -54.60 -18.94 26.07
CA LEU A 480 -55.15 -18.38 27.31
C LEU A 480 -54.54 -19.09 28.52
N PHE A 481 -53.96 -18.31 29.42
CA PHE A 481 -53.55 -18.75 30.75
C PHE A 481 -54.79 -18.93 31.64
N CYS A 482 -55.08 -20.17 32.05
CA CYS A 482 -55.92 -20.46 33.20
C CYS A 482 -55.01 -20.83 34.38
N MET A 483 -55.00 -20.01 35.44
CA MET A 483 -54.26 -20.28 36.68
C MET A 483 -54.81 -21.52 37.38
N GLY A 484 -54.01 -22.59 37.49
CA GLY A 484 -54.27 -23.73 38.39
C GLY A 484 -54.39 -25.13 37.76
N GLY A 485 -54.16 -25.30 36.44
CA GLY A 485 -54.19 -26.61 35.76
C GLY A 485 -52.80 -27.09 35.31
N LYS A 486 -52.59 -28.41 35.31
CA LYS A 486 -51.31 -29.09 34.97
C LYS A 486 -50.88 -28.77 33.53
N LEU A 487 -49.65 -28.30 33.37
CA LEU A 487 -49.04 -27.98 32.07
C LEU A 487 -48.62 -29.28 31.37
N GLU A 488 -49.24 -29.60 30.23
CA GLU A 488 -48.77 -30.66 29.34
C GLU A 488 -48.06 -30.02 28.14
N LEU A 489 -46.78 -30.35 27.98
CA LEU A 489 -45.94 -29.90 26.88
C LEU A 489 -45.93 -30.99 25.79
N PRO A 490 -46.22 -30.66 24.52
CA PRO A 490 -45.85 -31.53 23.41
C PRO A 490 -44.33 -31.49 23.26
N GLY A 491 -43.69 -32.63 23.49
CA GLY A 491 -42.26 -32.82 23.26
C GLY A 491 -41.94 -32.67 21.78
N ASN A 492 -41.06 -31.73 21.46
CA ASN A 492 -40.28 -31.74 20.24
C ASN A 492 -38.93 -31.09 20.54
N GLU A 493 -37.86 -31.77 20.17
CA GLU A 493 -36.49 -31.28 20.24
C GLU A 493 -36.39 -29.94 19.50
N MET A 494 -36.31 -28.86 20.26
CA MET A 494 -35.82 -27.58 19.76
C MET A 494 -34.31 -27.70 19.61
N VAL A 495 -33.84 -28.05 18.41
CA VAL A 495 -32.53 -27.61 17.96
C VAL A 495 -32.70 -26.16 17.51
N SER A 496 -32.46 -25.23 18.44
CA SER A 496 -32.28 -23.82 18.10
C SER A 496 -30.88 -23.66 17.51
N ASP A 497 -30.73 -23.94 16.22
CA ASP A 497 -29.60 -23.39 15.45
C ASP A 497 -29.98 -21.96 15.06
N GLU A 498 -30.00 -21.07 16.05
CA GLU A 498 -29.59 -19.70 15.77
C GLU A 498 -28.08 -19.78 15.54
N GLU A 499 -27.67 -19.96 14.29
CA GLU A 499 -26.37 -19.49 13.86
C GLU A 499 -26.39 -17.97 14.04
N ASP A 500 -26.03 -17.52 15.25
CA ASP A 500 -25.49 -16.19 15.49
C ASP A 500 -24.28 -16.04 14.55
N GLU A 501 -24.51 -15.56 13.32
CA GLU A 501 -23.44 -15.08 12.45
C GLU A 501 -22.70 -14.01 13.27
N SER A 502 -21.52 -14.38 13.79
CA SER A 502 -20.68 -13.48 14.58
C SER A 502 -20.52 -12.15 13.83
N ASP A 503 -20.58 -11.02 14.55
CA ASP A 503 -20.36 -9.68 13.97
C ASP A 503 -19.07 -9.63 13.12
N ASP A 504 -18.08 -10.46 13.46
CA ASP A 504 -16.84 -10.64 12.70
C ASP A 504 -17.06 -11.24 11.30
N GLU A 505 -18.03 -12.13 11.14
CA GLU A 505 -18.38 -12.83 9.89
C GLU A 505 -19.26 -11.95 8.97
N VAL A 506 -20.12 -11.12 9.55
CA VAL A 506 -20.87 -10.09 8.81
C VAL A 506 -19.92 -9.00 8.29
N LEU A 507 -18.98 -8.54 9.12
CA LEU A 507 -17.92 -7.62 8.68
C LEU A 507 -17.03 -8.27 7.61
N TYR A 508 -16.67 -9.55 7.78
CA TYR A 508 -15.89 -10.32 6.81
C TYR A 508 -16.52 -10.30 5.42
N ARG A 509 -17.81 -10.60 5.29
CA ARG A 509 -18.48 -10.64 3.98
C ARG A 509 -18.55 -9.26 3.33
N ARG A 510 -18.73 -8.19 4.11
CA ARG A 510 -18.77 -6.80 3.61
C ARG A 510 -17.41 -6.29 3.14
N THR A 511 -16.32 -6.69 3.79
CA THR A 511 -14.96 -6.29 3.38
C THR A 511 -14.45 -7.07 2.16
N VAL A 512 -14.93 -8.30 1.92
CA VAL A 512 -14.51 -9.13 0.76
C VAL A 512 -15.30 -8.80 -0.52
N SER A 513 -16.47 -8.16 -0.40
CA SER A 513 -17.38 -7.89 -1.52
C SER A 513 -17.30 -6.48 -2.13
N LEU A 514 -16.31 -5.67 -1.71
CA LEU A 514 -16.01 -4.32 -2.19
C LEU A 514 -14.51 -4.17 -2.43
#